data_AF-A0A7Y2RC75-F1
#
_entry.id   AF-A0A7Y2RC75-F1
#
_cell.length_a   1.000
_cell.length_b   1.000
_cell.length_c   1.000
_cell.angle_alpha   90.00
_cell.angle_beta   90.00
_cell.angle_gamma   90.00
#
_symmetry.space_group_name_H-M   'P 1'
#
loop_
_entity.id
_entity.type
_entity.pdbx_description
1 polymer ?
#
loop_
_entity_poly.entity_id
_entity_poly.type
_entity_poly.pdbx_seq_one_letter_code
_entity_poly.pdbx_strand_id
1 'polypeptide(L)'
;MTSPDTASLLEDAADRIADISRADLQIMLRRAALLLRNSGSIAFEDDMEEALRDLSGEFGKTRNDTVRFILREWMEKNTYLPVHELDEDGDVDGEA
;
A
#
# COMPACT_ATOMS: atom_id res chain seq x y z
N MET A 1 5.21 -10.84 18.35
CA MET A 1 4.04 -9.99 18.67
C MET A 1 3.85 -9.04 17.51
N THR A 2 2.74 -9.14 16.77
CA THR A 2 2.39 -8.20 15.70
C THR A 2 1.92 -6.90 16.35
N SER A 3 2.58 -5.79 16.05
CA SER A 3 2.14 -4.47 16.50
C SER A 3 0.73 -4.18 15.94
N PRO A 4 -0.20 -3.65 16.74
CA PRO A 4 -1.54 -3.29 16.27
C PRO A 4 -1.46 -2.22 15.19
N ASP A 5 -2.37 -2.30 14.20
CA ASP A 5 -2.45 -1.31 13.12
C ASP A 5 -2.81 0.07 13.67
N THR A 6 -2.35 1.12 12.99
CA THR A 6 -2.50 2.51 13.44
C THR A 6 -3.98 2.92 13.52
N ALA A 7 -4.84 2.39 12.64
CA ALA A 7 -6.27 2.65 12.70
C ALA A 7 -6.89 2.13 14.00
N SER A 8 -6.58 0.89 14.39
CA SER A 8 -7.07 0.30 15.64
C SER A 8 -6.57 1.04 16.88
N LEU A 9 -5.35 1.58 16.85
CA LEU A 9 -4.82 2.40 17.94
C LEU A 9 -5.54 3.75 18.07
N LEU A 10 -5.94 4.35 16.94
CA LEU A 10 -6.70 5.61 16.94
C LEU A 10 -8.14 5.40 17.42
N GLU A 11 -8.75 4.27 17.07
CA GLU A 11 -10.10 3.90 17.49
C GLU A 11 -10.17 3.64 19.01
N ASP A 12 -9.27 2.82 19.57
CA ASP A 12 -9.18 2.59 21.02
C ASP A 12 -8.88 3.89 21.79
N ALA A 13 -8.02 4.76 21.23
CA ALA A 13 -7.75 6.07 21.83
C ALA A 13 -8.96 7.02 21.78
N ALA A 14 -9.83 6.89 20.78
CA ALA A 14 -11.08 7.67 20.71
C ALA A 14 -12.09 7.18 21.76
N ASP A 15 -12.24 5.87 21.91
CA ASP A 15 -13.12 5.25 22.91
C ASP A 15 -12.70 5.60 24.35
N ARG A 16 -11.40 5.84 24.56
CA ARG A 16 -10.79 6.09 25.88
C ARG A 16 -10.15 7.48 25.98
N ILE A 17 -10.65 8.45 25.22
CA ILE A 17 -10.01 9.77 25.09
C ILE A 17 -9.97 10.56 26.41
N ALA A 18 -10.86 10.25 27.36
CA ALA A 18 -10.83 10.82 28.70
C ALA A 18 -9.71 10.24 29.59
N ASP A 19 -9.25 9.01 29.29
CA ASP A 19 -8.25 8.27 30.06
C ASP A 19 -6.83 8.42 29.51
N ILE A 20 -6.68 8.91 28.27
CA ILE A 20 -5.38 9.12 27.63
C ILE A 20 -4.77 10.46 28.05
N SER A 21 -3.46 10.47 28.30
CA SER A 21 -2.77 11.73 28.57
C SER A 21 -2.77 12.62 27.33
N ARG A 22 -2.85 13.94 27.53
CA ARG A 22 -2.75 14.92 26.44
C ARG A 22 -1.46 14.76 25.63
N ALA A 23 -0.35 14.37 26.27
CA ALA A 23 0.93 14.19 25.60
C ALA A 23 0.91 12.97 24.67
N ASP A 24 0.36 11.85 25.13
CA ASP A 24 0.25 10.62 24.33
C ASP A 24 -0.69 10.81 23.13
N LEU A 25 -1.82 11.51 23.35
CA LEU A 25 -2.74 11.87 22.27
C LEU A 25 -2.06 12.75 21.21
N GLN A 26 -1.24 13.72 21.62
CA GLN A 26 -0.48 14.56 20.69
C GLN A 26 0.52 13.75 19.85
N ILE A 27 1.22 12.78 20.45
CA ILE A 27 2.16 11.92 19.73
C ILE A 27 1.42 11.06 18.71
N MET A 28 0.30 10.46 19.12
CA MET A 28 -0.51 9.61 18.26
C MET A 28 -1.07 10.39 17.06
N LEU A 29 -1.65 11.57 17.29
CA LEU A 29 -2.18 12.44 16.23
C LEU A 29 -1.09 12.91 15.25
N ARG A 30 0.12 13.23 15.75
CA ARG A 30 1.25 13.57 14.86
C ARG A 30 1.64 12.40 13.97
N ARG A 31 1.69 11.18 14.50
CA ARG A 31 1.99 9.97 13.72
C ARG A 31 0.91 9.68 12.68
N ALA A 32 -0.36 9.79 13.07
CA ALA A 32 -1.49 9.65 12.15
C ALA A 32 -1.44 10.69 11.02
N ALA A 33 -1.21 11.97 11.35
CA ALA A 33 -1.10 13.03 10.36
C ALA A 33 0.10 12.83 9.41
N LEU A 34 1.23 12.32 9.92
CA LEU A 34 2.38 11.96 9.09
C LEU A 34 2.05 10.82 8.13
N LEU A 35 1.38 9.77 8.61
CA LEU A 35 0.94 8.64 7.79
C LEU A 35 -0.06 9.10 6.71
N LEU A 36 -1.06 9.91 7.06
CA LEU A 36 -2.04 10.48 6.13
C LEU A 36 -1.40 11.43 5.11
N ARG A 37 -0.42 12.25 5.52
CA ARG A 37 0.30 13.12 4.57
C ARG A 37 1.15 12.32 3.60
N ASN A 38 1.75 11.23 4.09
CA ASN A 38 2.60 10.37 3.31
C ASN A 38 1.82 9.26 2.58
N SER A 39 0.49 9.17 2.78
CA SER A 39 -0.33 8.13 2.16
C SER A 39 -0.52 8.33 0.67
N GLY A 40 -0.04 9.46 0.11
CA GLY A 40 0.21 9.63 -1.32
C GLY A 40 -0.92 9.13 -2.20
N SER A 41 -2.17 9.43 -1.83
CA SER A 41 -3.30 8.97 -2.63
C SER A 41 -3.40 9.87 -3.84
N ILE A 42 -2.99 9.35 -4.99
CA ILE A 42 -3.45 9.87 -6.28
C ILE A 42 -4.96 9.65 -6.27
N ALA A 43 -5.73 10.73 -6.30
CA ALA A 43 -7.18 10.65 -6.45
C ALA A 43 -7.49 10.32 -7.91
N PHE A 44 -8.27 9.28 -8.15
CA PHE A 44 -8.82 8.99 -9.47
C PHE A 44 -10.28 9.45 -9.54
N GLU A 45 -10.81 9.52 -10.76
CA GLU A 45 -12.24 9.70 -11.00
C GLU A 45 -13.02 8.49 -10.45
N ASP A 46 -14.30 8.67 -10.12
CA ASP A 46 -15.10 7.68 -9.39
C ASP A 46 -15.18 6.32 -10.12
N ASP A 47 -15.29 6.36 -11.44
CA ASP A 47 -15.32 5.17 -12.31
C ASP A 47 -13.97 4.42 -12.30
N MET A 48 -12.87 5.16 -12.27
CA MET A 48 -11.53 4.62 -12.17
C MET A 48 -11.25 4.04 -10.77
N GLU A 49 -11.77 4.65 -9.70
CA GLU A 49 -11.68 4.09 -8.35
C GLU A 49 -12.45 2.77 -8.22
N GLU A 50 -13.64 2.67 -8.83
CA GLU A 50 -14.43 1.43 -8.87
C GLU A 50 -13.66 0.33 -9.62
N ALA A 51 -13.16 0.62 -10.83
CA ALA A 51 -12.36 -0.33 -11.60
C ALA A 51 -11.08 -0.75 -10.88
N LEU A 52 -10.39 0.18 -10.20
CA LEU A 52 -9.19 -0.13 -9.41
C LEU A 52 -9.52 -1.01 -8.21
N ARG A 53 -10.69 -0.83 -7.58
CA ARG A 53 -11.14 -1.64 -6.45
C ARG A 53 -11.40 -3.08 -6.89
N ASP A 54 -12.09 -3.26 -8.00
CA ASP A 54 -12.37 -4.59 -8.57
C ASP A 54 -11.07 -5.30 -8.94
N LEU A 55 -10.19 -4.61 -9.68
CA LEU A 55 -8.90 -5.16 -10.09
C LEU A 55 -7.99 -5.51 -8.89
N SER A 56 -8.03 -4.69 -7.84
CA SER A 56 -7.31 -4.99 -6.60
C SER A 56 -7.82 -6.28 -5.94
N GLY A 57 -9.14 -6.49 -5.97
CA GLY A 57 -9.76 -7.73 -5.51
C GLY A 57 -9.33 -8.93 -6.34
N GLU A 58 -9.36 -8.82 -7.67
CA GLU A 58 -8.94 -9.88 -8.59
C GLU A 58 -7.47 -10.28 -8.41
N PHE A 59 -6.59 -9.30 -8.22
CA PHE A 59 -5.16 -9.53 -8.04
C PHE A 59 -4.76 -9.90 -6.60
N GLY A 60 -5.69 -9.82 -5.64
CA GLY A 60 -5.40 -9.98 -4.21
C GLY A 60 -4.37 -8.96 -3.70
N LYS A 61 -4.35 -7.75 -4.26
CA LYS A 61 -3.40 -6.67 -3.95
C LYS A 61 -4.10 -5.52 -3.25
N THR A 62 -3.35 -4.71 -2.49
CA THR A 62 -3.89 -3.45 -2.00
C THR A 62 -4.05 -2.47 -3.17
N ARG A 63 -4.95 -1.49 -3.06
CA ARG A 63 -5.12 -0.43 -4.08
C ARG A 63 -3.78 0.18 -4.53
N ASN A 64 -2.92 0.52 -3.57
CA ASN A 64 -1.63 1.12 -3.86
C ASN A 64 -0.66 0.15 -4.56
N ASP A 65 -0.71 -1.14 -4.25
CA ASP A 65 0.12 -2.14 -4.94
C ASP A 65 -0.39 -2.40 -6.35
N THR A 66 -1.70 -2.40 -6.57
CA THR A 66 -2.34 -2.48 -7.88
C THR A 66 -1.95 -1.30 -8.76
N VAL A 67 -2.01 -0.06 -8.25
CA VAL A 67 -1.56 1.13 -8.98
C VAL A 67 -0.07 1.04 -9.35
N ARG A 68 0.79 0.62 -8.42
CA ARG A 68 2.23 0.44 -8.71
C ARG A 68 2.47 -0.64 -9.75
N PHE A 69 1.72 -1.74 -9.68
CA PHE A 69 1.81 -2.84 -10.64
C PHE A 69 1.43 -2.37 -12.04
N ILE A 70 0.27 -1.72 -12.20
CA ILE A 70 -0.19 -1.19 -13.50
C ILE A 70 0.82 -0.21 -14.09
N LEU A 71 1.32 0.74 -13.28
CA LEU A 71 2.29 1.73 -13.75
C LEU A 71 3.59 1.08 -14.22
N ARG A 72 4.08 0.06 -13.50
CA ARG A 72 5.27 -0.70 -13.89
C ARG A 72 5.05 -1.41 -15.23
N GLU A 73 3.99 -2.21 -15.33
CA GLU A 73 3.63 -2.94 -16.54
C GLU A 73 3.48 -2.01 -17.75
N TRP A 74 2.82 -0.87 -17.54
CA TRP A 74 2.66 0.13 -18.59
C TRP A 74 4.01 0.73 -19.00
N MET A 75 4.89 1.09 -18.04
CA MET A 75 6.21 1.65 -18.36
C MET A 75 7.13 0.65 -19.06
N GLU A 76 7.12 -0.62 -18.66
CA GLU A 76 7.92 -1.69 -19.28
C GLU A 76 7.44 -1.96 -20.71
N LYS A 77 6.12 -2.11 -20.93
CA LYS A 77 5.56 -2.29 -22.28
C LYS A 77 5.79 -1.12 -23.22
N ASN A 78 5.88 0.10 -22.69
CA ASN A 78 6.17 1.31 -23.46
C ASN A 78 7.66 1.66 -23.50
N THR A 79 8.56 0.74 -23.11
CA THR A 79 10.03 0.88 -23.19
C THR A 79 10.63 2.03 -22.37
N TYR A 80 9.88 2.54 -21.39
CA TYR A 80 10.37 3.54 -20.43
C TYR A 80 11.14 2.91 -19.26
N LEU A 81 10.93 1.62 -19.02
CA LEU A 81 11.72 0.80 -18.10
C LEU A 81 12.26 -0.44 -18.84
N PRO A 82 13.45 -0.94 -18.47
CA PRO A 82 13.92 -2.24 -18.94
C PRO A 82 12.95 -3.35 -18.50
N VAL A 83 12.58 -4.25 -19.42
CA VAL A 83 11.79 -5.44 -19.07
C VAL A 83 12.70 -6.37 -18.27
N HIS A 84 12.32 -6.65 -17.03
CA HIS A 84 12.93 -7.73 -16.27
C HIS A 84 12.17 -9.01 -16.58
N GLU A 85 12.68 -9.81 -17.52
CA GLU A 85 12.23 -11.19 -17.65
C GLU A 85 12.59 -11.89 -16.34
N LEU A 86 11.58 -12.18 -15.51
CA LEU A 86 11.73 -13.10 -14.40
C LEU A 86 11.89 -14.48 -15.04
N ASP A 87 13.13 -14.93 -15.08
CA ASP A 87 13.53 -16.24 -15.60
C ASP A 87 12.91 -17.34 -14.70
N GLU A 88 11.64 -17.66 -14.93
CA GLU A 88 10.93 -18.82 -14.38
C GLU A 88 11.19 -20.05 -15.27
N ASP A 89 12.46 -20.34 -15.58
CA ASP A 89 12.98 -21.71 -15.77
C ASP A 89 14.51 -21.64 -15.98
N GLY A 90 15.20 -21.31 -14.89
CA GLY A 90 16.62 -21.63 -14.77
C GLY A 90 16.80 -23.14 -14.59
N ASP A 91 16.59 -23.92 -15.66
CA ASP A 91 17.03 -25.30 -15.75
C ASP A 91 18.56 -25.29 -15.71
N VAL A 92 19.11 -25.48 -14.51
CA VAL A 92 20.53 -25.74 -14.33
C VAL A 92 20.80 -27.18 -14.74
N ASP A 93 20.92 -27.41 -16.05
CA ASP A 93 21.59 -28.61 -16.55
C ASP A 93 23.09 -28.45 -16.32
N GLY A 94 23.48 -28.67 -15.06
CA GLY A 94 24.87 -28.74 -14.66
C GLY A 94 25.42 -30.11 -15.04
N GLU A 95 26.04 -30.20 -16.22
CA GLU A 95 26.92 -31.31 -16.55
C GLU A 95 28.36 -30.82 -16.83
N ALA A 96 29.28 -31.46 -16.07
CA ALA A 96 30.76 -31.45 -16.11
C ALA A 96 31.52 -30.32 -15.38
#